data_AF-A0AAU2MQR5-F1
#
_entry.id   AF-A0AAU2MQR5-F1
#
_cell.length_a   1.000
_cell.length_b   1.000
_cell.length_c   1.000
_cell.angle_alpha   90.00
_cell.angle_beta   90.00
_cell.angle_gamma   90.00
#
_symmetry.space_group_name_H-M   'P 1'
#
loop_
_entity.id
_entity.type
_entity.pdbx_description
1 polymer ?
#
loop_
_entity_poly.entity_id
_entity_poly.type
_entity_poly.pdbx_seq_one_letter_code
_entity_poly.pdbx_strand_id
1 'polypeptide(L)'
;MSEVMSKSLFAAVAPDRGGDPAEGAALVRSLIADGADVSAHDEQGATPLHRAVKAPYSADDPLPSLEVIRALLECGADVHAVDNHGVTPAAWAVALNDSEPAAWAKRSVEVLALLVEHGARLDGKIRSATGGSLAHESCAAVPVYAFLLDHGAPTDAVDDRGDTPLHATVGSARPGLVKLLLERGADAAAVNGLGRTPLGIALRLPDYSEKQRQARSEIVALLEAAGAPAHVRYPVVEGGPLPIDMEALRQAAGVMQAELAEVCEAAGIPDDSGWLTRRVEPDFDSYQDFVAGLGYGCDPDHLPHLPELCARVLGGTGATRTLVGDQSVDTPFFHHGDLVVKGGLDVVAPFVVTGSLAVEDVLADGGPDSVVAIRGGVTARGVFTDGEMSVDGDIEADVVYGYYNDNTLQAGTIRARLVIEDEHATIATVEADLHFDLDDFQQGHGDGVQEQLRELLVDEVFAVDEDGGREMMDRGLLFARLREGLPVFRADSQAEAH
;
A
#
# COMPACT_ATOMS: atom_id res chain seq x y z
N MET A 1 -7.32 40.32 21.69
CA MET A 1 -8.60 40.67 21.04
C MET A 1 -8.80 39.84 19.78
N SER A 2 -7.85 39.82 18.84
CA SER A 2 -7.89 38.96 17.64
C SER A 2 -8.16 37.47 17.94
N GLU A 3 -7.43 36.86 18.88
CA GLU A 3 -7.61 35.43 19.22
C GLU A 3 -9.01 35.09 19.76
N VAL A 4 -9.59 35.99 20.58
CA VAL A 4 -10.95 35.84 21.11
C VAL A 4 -11.98 35.97 19.96
N MET A 5 -11.75 36.92 19.04
CA MET A 5 -12.60 37.13 17.86
C MET A 5 -12.53 35.94 16.89
N SER A 6 -11.36 35.32 16.70
CA SER A 6 -11.22 34.10 15.90
C SER A 6 -11.96 32.92 16.52
N LYS A 7 -11.91 32.74 17.85
CA LYS A 7 -12.73 31.72 18.54
C LYS A 7 -14.24 31.98 18.37
N SER A 8 -14.67 33.24 18.41
CA SER A 8 -16.05 33.63 18.11
C SER A 8 -16.44 33.37 16.65
N LEU A 9 -15.51 33.56 15.70
CA LEU A 9 -15.73 33.23 14.29
C LEU A 9 -15.92 31.72 14.10
N PHE A 10 -15.08 30.88 14.71
CA PHE A 10 -15.25 29.42 14.69
C PHE A 10 -16.59 28.96 15.27
N ALA A 11 -17.09 29.63 16.32
CA ALA A 11 -18.42 29.35 16.87
C ALA A 11 -19.56 29.80 15.94
N ALA A 12 -19.39 30.92 15.24
CA ALA A 12 -20.40 31.48 14.33
C ALA A 12 -20.55 30.70 13.01
N VAL A 13 -19.52 29.95 12.60
CA VAL A 13 -19.55 29.14 11.38
C VAL A 13 -20.01 27.70 11.61
N ALA A 14 -20.09 27.27 12.88
CA ALA A 14 -20.62 25.97 13.22
C ALA A 14 -22.11 25.90 12.83
N PRO A 15 -22.60 24.72 12.40
CA PRO A 15 -24.01 24.58 12.04
C PRO A 15 -24.93 24.98 13.21
N ASP A 16 -25.74 26.02 13.01
CA ASP A 16 -26.58 26.61 14.06
C ASP A 16 -27.89 25.83 14.26
N ARG A 17 -28.20 25.49 15.52
CA ARG A 17 -29.40 24.73 15.94
C ARG A 17 -30.64 25.63 16.05
N GLY A 18 -30.92 26.43 15.02
CA GLY A 18 -32.21 27.11 14.86
C GLY A 18 -32.21 28.63 14.70
N GLY A 19 -31.06 29.28 14.47
CA GLY A 19 -31.02 30.68 14.03
C GLY A 19 -31.29 30.86 12.53
N ASP A 20 -31.61 32.09 12.14
CA ASP A 20 -31.80 32.48 10.74
C ASP A 20 -30.43 32.45 10.03
N PRO A 21 -30.26 31.68 8.93
CA PRO A 21 -29.02 31.67 8.13
C PRO A 21 -28.52 33.06 7.74
N ALA A 22 -29.42 34.03 7.54
CA ALA A 22 -29.07 35.41 7.24
C ALA A 22 -28.41 36.13 8.43
N GLU A 23 -28.85 35.85 9.65
CA GLU A 23 -28.25 36.38 10.88
C GLU A 23 -26.85 35.80 11.11
N GLY A 24 -26.67 34.50 10.90
CA GLY A 24 -25.36 33.85 10.96
C GLY A 24 -24.36 34.44 9.96
N ALA A 25 -24.78 34.64 8.71
CA ALA A 25 -23.96 35.26 7.68
C ALA A 25 -23.63 36.73 7.99
N ALA A 26 -24.57 37.48 8.57
CA ALA A 26 -24.34 38.86 9.02
C ALA A 26 -23.34 38.91 10.20
N LEU A 27 -23.44 37.97 11.14
CA LEU A 27 -22.52 37.84 12.26
C LEU A 27 -21.09 37.55 11.77
N VAL A 28 -20.91 36.60 10.84
CA VAL A 28 -19.60 36.30 10.24
C VAL A 28 -18.99 37.55 9.60
N ARG A 29 -19.76 38.28 8.79
CA ARG A 29 -19.30 39.54 8.16
C ARG A 29 -18.89 40.59 9.20
N SER A 30 -19.67 40.75 10.26
CA SER A 30 -19.36 41.70 11.34
C SER A 30 -18.08 41.30 12.07
N LEU A 31 -17.94 40.02 12.44
CA LEU A 31 -16.75 39.52 13.15
C LEU A 31 -15.48 39.75 12.33
N ILE A 32 -15.52 39.48 11.02
CA ILE A 32 -14.37 39.71 10.13
C ILE A 32 -14.10 41.22 9.97
N ALA A 33 -15.14 42.04 9.81
CA ALA A 33 -14.99 43.50 9.75
C ALA A 33 -14.40 44.09 11.05
N ASP A 34 -14.70 43.49 12.19
CA ASP A 34 -14.16 43.85 13.51
C ASP A 34 -12.76 43.25 13.80
N GLY A 35 -12.17 42.55 12.82
CA GLY A 35 -10.80 42.05 12.85
C GLY A 35 -10.63 40.58 13.25
N ALA A 36 -11.68 39.76 13.16
CA ALA A 36 -11.51 38.30 13.19
C ALA A 36 -10.74 37.84 11.96
N ASP A 37 -9.76 36.95 12.17
CA ASP A 37 -8.95 36.40 11.10
C ASP A 37 -9.69 35.26 10.39
N VAL A 38 -10.07 35.49 9.12
CA VAL A 38 -10.76 34.51 8.26
C VAL A 38 -9.86 33.31 7.91
N SER A 39 -8.55 33.48 8.03
CA SER A 39 -7.52 32.46 7.80
C SER A 39 -6.99 31.87 9.11
N ALA A 40 -7.68 32.10 10.24
CA ALA A 40 -7.30 31.47 11.50
C ALA A 40 -7.35 29.94 11.39
N HIS A 41 -6.49 29.27 12.15
CA HIS A 41 -6.44 27.80 12.20
C HIS A 41 -6.75 27.33 13.62
N ASP A 42 -7.49 26.24 13.75
CA ASP A 42 -7.66 25.54 15.02
C ASP A 42 -6.54 24.51 15.25
N GLU A 43 -6.68 23.67 16.29
CA GLU A 43 -5.68 22.66 16.68
C GLU A 43 -5.42 21.60 15.60
N GLN A 44 -6.37 21.38 14.67
CA GLN A 44 -6.21 20.48 13.53
C GLN A 44 -5.67 21.20 12.29
N GLY A 45 -5.35 22.49 12.40
CA GLY A 45 -5.00 23.31 11.25
C GLY A 45 -6.22 23.68 10.40
N ALA A 46 -7.45 23.41 10.85
CA ALA A 46 -8.64 23.67 10.05
C ALA A 46 -9.04 25.15 10.12
N THR A 47 -9.43 25.73 8.98
CA THR A 47 -9.92 27.11 8.90
C THR A 47 -11.42 27.21 9.21
N PRO A 48 -11.97 28.42 9.45
CA PRO A 48 -13.43 28.60 9.58
C PRO A 48 -14.21 28.02 8.40
N LEU A 49 -13.65 28.06 7.18
CA LEU A 49 -14.29 27.47 6.00
C LEU A 49 -14.38 25.94 6.07
N HIS A 50 -13.34 25.26 6.56
CA HIS A 50 -13.39 23.80 6.80
C HIS A 50 -14.53 23.44 7.77
N ARG A 51 -14.66 24.20 8.87
CA ARG A 51 -15.71 23.95 9.87
C ARG A 51 -17.11 24.22 9.34
N ALA A 52 -17.26 25.23 8.48
CA ALA A 52 -18.55 25.58 7.89
C ALA A 52 -19.11 24.51 6.93
N VAL A 53 -18.25 23.72 6.29
CA VAL A 53 -18.63 22.75 5.24
C VAL A 53 -18.64 21.29 5.68
N LYS A 54 -18.21 21.02 6.92
CA LYS A 54 -17.89 19.68 7.45
C LYS A 54 -19.03 18.65 7.26
N ALA A 55 -18.73 17.60 6.50
CA ALA A 55 -19.41 16.31 6.46
C ALA A 55 -18.60 15.25 7.27
N PRO A 56 -19.17 14.09 7.65
CA PRO A 56 -20.56 13.66 7.46
C PRO A 56 -21.54 14.46 8.31
N TYR A 57 -22.79 14.54 7.86
CA TYR A 57 -23.88 15.17 8.62
C TYR A 57 -24.50 14.14 9.58
N SER A 58 -25.17 14.62 10.62
CA SER A 58 -25.87 13.76 11.58
C SER A 58 -27.31 14.23 11.74
N ALA A 59 -28.20 13.39 12.27
CA ALA A 59 -29.57 13.82 12.56
C ALA A 59 -29.62 14.87 13.69
N ASP A 60 -28.61 14.88 14.56
CA ASP A 60 -28.51 15.75 15.73
C ASP A 60 -27.78 17.08 15.42
N ASP A 61 -27.16 17.17 14.24
CA ASP A 61 -26.46 18.36 13.78
C ASP A 61 -27.13 18.97 12.55
N PRO A 62 -27.35 20.30 12.55
CA PRO A 62 -28.00 20.96 11.42
C PRO A 62 -27.09 20.94 10.19
N LEU A 63 -27.73 21.03 9.03
CA LEU A 63 -27.01 21.09 7.76
C LEU A 63 -26.20 22.39 7.63
N PRO A 64 -25.03 22.36 6.97
CA PRO A 64 -24.24 23.55 6.66
C PRO A 64 -25.06 24.69 6.05
N SER A 65 -24.88 25.92 6.53
CA SER A 65 -25.54 27.10 5.98
C SER A 65 -24.81 27.62 4.74
N LEU A 66 -25.48 27.65 3.59
CA LEU A 66 -24.90 28.14 2.33
C LEU A 66 -24.60 29.65 2.40
N GLU A 67 -25.41 30.40 3.14
CA GLU A 67 -25.26 31.84 3.37
C GLU A 67 -24.02 32.15 4.19
N VAL A 68 -23.74 31.34 5.22
CA VAL A 68 -22.53 31.45 6.05
C VAL A 68 -21.27 31.11 5.24
N ILE A 69 -21.31 30.02 4.47
CA ILE A 69 -20.19 29.62 3.60
C ILE A 69 -19.92 30.72 2.56
N ARG A 70 -20.97 31.24 1.92
CA ARG A 70 -20.84 32.35 0.96
C ARG A 70 -20.26 33.60 1.62
N ALA A 71 -20.68 33.94 2.84
CA ALA A 71 -20.13 35.08 3.56
C ALA A 71 -18.63 34.93 3.84
N LEU A 72 -18.16 33.73 4.22
CA LEU A 72 -16.74 33.46 4.42
C LEU A 72 -15.95 33.66 3.12
N LEU A 73 -16.43 33.07 2.01
CA LEU A 73 -15.78 33.17 0.70
C LEU A 73 -15.73 34.61 0.19
N GLU A 74 -16.84 35.36 0.31
CA GLU A 74 -16.91 36.80 -0.03
C GLU A 74 -15.99 37.66 0.84
N CYS A 75 -15.72 37.23 2.08
CA CYS A 75 -14.78 37.89 2.99
C CYS A 75 -13.31 37.45 2.79
N GLY A 76 -13.02 36.68 1.75
CA GLY A 76 -11.65 36.29 1.39
C GLY A 76 -11.14 35.03 2.08
N ALA A 77 -12.03 34.15 2.58
CA ALA A 77 -11.62 32.81 2.99
C ALA A 77 -10.96 32.08 1.81
N ASP A 78 -9.77 31.55 2.04
CA ASP A 78 -9.07 30.77 1.02
C ASP A 78 -9.76 29.42 0.80
N VAL A 79 -10.34 29.25 -0.39
CA VAL A 79 -11.02 28.02 -0.81
C VAL A 79 -10.07 26.83 -0.98
N HIS A 80 -8.76 27.10 -1.10
CA HIS A 80 -7.69 26.12 -1.24
C HIS A 80 -6.87 25.92 0.03
N ALA A 81 -7.28 26.54 1.16
CA ALA A 81 -6.62 26.30 2.43
C ALA A 81 -6.55 24.82 2.74
N VAL A 82 -5.52 24.39 3.45
CA VAL A 82 -5.36 23.01 3.89
C VAL A 82 -5.20 22.94 5.40
N ASP A 83 -5.75 21.88 5.99
CA ASP A 83 -5.52 21.57 7.40
C ASP A 83 -4.12 20.94 7.65
N ASN A 84 -3.83 20.55 8.89
CA ASN A 84 -2.55 19.90 9.23
C ASN A 84 -2.34 18.56 8.50
N HIS A 85 -3.40 18.01 7.90
CA HIS A 85 -3.37 16.81 7.09
C HIS A 85 -3.36 17.11 5.59
N GLY A 86 -3.22 18.38 5.17
CA GLY A 86 -3.21 18.72 3.75
C GLY A 86 -4.59 18.64 3.07
N VAL A 87 -5.67 18.51 3.83
CA VAL A 87 -7.03 18.31 3.30
C VAL A 87 -7.72 19.67 3.11
N THR A 88 -8.44 19.84 2.00
CA THR A 88 -9.13 21.09 1.65
C THR A 88 -10.57 21.15 2.17
N PRO A 89 -11.22 22.34 2.20
CA PRO A 89 -12.64 22.45 2.53
C PRO A 89 -13.54 21.65 1.58
N ALA A 90 -13.18 21.57 0.29
CA ALA A 90 -13.95 20.78 -0.68
C ALA A 90 -13.95 19.28 -0.31
N ALA A 91 -12.82 18.75 0.15
CA ALA A 91 -12.74 17.38 0.63
C ALA A 91 -13.57 17.15 1.91
N TRP A 92 -13.57 18.11 2.85
CA TRP A 92 -14.43 18.05 4.04
C TRP A 92 -15.93 18.10 3.71
N ALA A 93 -16.31 18.59 2.54
CA ALA A 93 -17.71 18.72 2.13
C ALA A 93 -18.30 17.45 1.49
N VAL A 94 -17.50 16.40 1.25
CA VAL A 94 -17.95 15.15 0.62
C VAL A 94 -18.73 14.31 1.64
N ALA A 95 -20.05 14.17 1.44
CA ALA A 95 -20.86 13.28 2.25
C ALA A 95 -20.60 11.81 1.91
N LEU A 96 -20.27 11.04 2.94
CA LEU A 96 -20.05 9.60 2.87
C LEU A 96 -21.37 8.85 3.14
N ASN A 97 -21.56 7.75 2.42
CA ASN A 97 -22.57 6.70 2.53
C ASN A 97 -23.95 6.94 1.86
N ASP A 98 -24.45 5.92 1.14
CA ASP A 98 -25.78 5.88 0.54
C ASP A 98 -26.91 5.60 1.53
N SER A 99 -26.62 5.11 2.74
CA SER A 99 -27.66 4.85 3.75
C SER A 99 -28.20 6.12 4.41
N GLU A 100 -27.62 7.27 4.08
CA GLU A 100 -27.98 8.54 4.67
C GLU A 100 -29.18 9.21 3.97
N PRO A 101 -29.89 10.12 4.67
CA PRO A 101 -30.98 10.88 4.07
C PRO A 101 -30.57 11.56 2.76
N ALA A 102 -31.39 11.47 1.72
CA ALA A 102 -31.14 12.12 0.42
C ALA A 102 -30.89 13.64 0.53
N ALA A 103 -31.39 14.27 1.59
CA ALA A 103 -31.14 15.68 1.89
C ALA A 103 -29.66 15.98 2.17
N TRP A 104 -28.91 15.02 2.72
CA TRP A 104 -27.49 15.16 3.04
C TRP A 104 -26.64 15.16 1.78
N ALA A 105 -26.84 14.19 0.90
CA ALA A 105 -26.20 14.18 -0.42
C ALA A 105 -26.52 15.46 -1.21
N LYS A 106 -27.78 15.92 -1.18
CA LYS A 106 -28.18 17.18 -1.82
C LYS A 106 -27.43 18.38 -1.24
N ARG A 107 -27.35 18.51 0.09
CA ARG A 107 -26.63 19.63 0.73
C ARG A 107 -25.14 19.58 0.43
N SER A 108 -24.51 18.41 0.45
CA SER A 108 -23.11 18.25 0.07
C SER A 108 -22.86 18.73 -1.37
N VAL A 109 -23.73 18.38 -2.32
CA VAL A 109 -23.68 18.91 -3.70
C VAL A 109 -23.84 20.44 -3.74
N GLU A 110 -24.80 21.01 -2.99
CA GLU A 110 -24.99 22.48 -2.91
C GLU A 110 -23.74 23.19 -2.36
N VAL A 111 -23.09 22.63 -1.34
CA VAL A 111 -21.86 23.15 -0.75
C VAL A 111 -20.69 23.05 -1.74
N LEU A 112 -20.50 21.88 -2.36
CA LEU A 112 -19.45 21.67 -3.36
C LEU A 112 -19.62 22.60 -4.56
N ALA A 113 -20.86 22.80 -5.05
CA ALA A 113 -21.15 23.74 -6.12
C ALA A 113 -20.77 25.18 -5.76
N LEU A 114 -21.05 25.60 -4.52
CA LEU A 114 -20.65 26.93 -4.03
C LEU A 114 -19.13 27.08 -3.95
N LEU A 115 -18.42 26.05 -3.48
CA LEU A 115 -16.96 26.06 -3.42
C LEU A 115 -16.36 26.13 -4.83
N VAL A 116 -16.87 25.33 -5.78
CA VAL A 116 -16.43 25.34 -7.19
C VAL A 116 -16.72 26.69 -7.87
N GLU A 117 -17.87 27.31 -7.59
CA GLU A 117 -18.19 28.68 -8.05
C GLU A 117 -17.11 29.69 -7.63
N HIS A 118 -16.47 29.48 -6.48
CA HIS A 118 -15.39 30.32 -5.95
C HIS A 118 -13.98 29.79 -6.28
N GLY A 119 -13.88 28.84 -7.20
CA GLY A 119 -12.60 28.36 -7.74
C GLY A 119 -12.05 27.10 -7.08
N ALA A 120 -12.79 26.43 -6.19
CA ALA A 120 -12.34 25.17 -5.59
C ALA A 120 -11.98 24.14 -6.67
N ARG A 121 -10.86 23.46 -6.47
CA ARG A 121 -10.38 22.38 -7.32
C ARG A 121 -10.74 21.03 -6.70
N LEU A 122 -11.21 20.11 -7.52
CA LEU A 122 -11.60 18.76 -7.11
C LEU A 122 -10.64 17.67 -7.61
N ASP A 123 -9.52 18.07 -8.20
CA ASP A 123 -8.46 17.20 -8.72
C ASP A 123 -7.31 16.97 -7.74
N GLY A 124 -7.43 17.50 -6.52
CA GLY A 124 -6.42 17.37 -5.48
C GLY A 124 -6.31 15.96 -4.92
N LYS A 125 -5.10 15.62 -4.46
CA LYS A 125 -4.92 14.49 -3.55
C LYS A 125 -5.64 14.79 -2.23
N ILE A 126 -6.26 13.78 -1.67
CA ILE A 126 -6.71 13.77 -0.29
C ILE A 126 -5.72 12.91 0.50
N ARG A 127 -5.31 13.34 1.70
CA ARG A 127 -4.65 12.42 2.62
C ARG A 127 -5.73 11.57 3.28
N SER A 128 -6.17 10.53 2.57
CA SER A 128 -6.78 9.34 3.16
C SER A 128 -5.67 8.43 3.70
N ALA A 129 -6.03 7.34 4.37
CA ALA A 129 -5.06 6.30 4.77
C ALA A 129 -4.29 5.70 3.58
N THR A 130 -4.72 5.95 2.34
CA THR A 130 -4.14 5.39 1.12
C THR A 130 -3.66 6.46 0.12
N GLY A 131 -3.64 7.75 0.45
CA GLY A 131 -3.02 8.78 -0.42
C GLY A 131 -3.75 9.09 -1.75
N GLY A 132 -5.05 8.77 -1.86
CA GLY A 132 -5.85 8.88 -3.08
C GLY A 132 -6.32 10.31 -3.47
N SER A 133 -7.28 10.38 -4.40
CA SER A 133 -7.96 11.61 -4.84
C SER A 133 -9.40 11.66 -4.34
N LEU A 134 -10.14 12.77 -4.56
CA LEU A 134 -11.58 12.82 -4.25
C LEU A 134 -12.41 11.76 -4.99
N ALA A 135 -11.93 11.25 -6.13
CA ALA A 135 -12.57 10.14 -6.81
C ALA A 135 -12.33 8.78 -6.10
N HIS A 136 -11.39 8.69 -5.16
CA HIS A 136 -11.19 7.48 -4.34
C HIS A 136 -12.15 7.37 -3.17
N GLU A 137 -12.99 8.39 -2.91
CA GLU A 137 -14.05 8.35 -1.91
C GLU A 137 -15.19 7.41 -2.34
N SER A 138 -14.90 6.11 -2.40
CA SER A 138 -15.79 5.05 -2.84
C SER A 138 -17.01 4.90 -1.92
N CYS A 139 -16.94 5.43 -0.71
CA CYS A 139 -18.06 5.51 0.21
C CYS A 139 -19.02 6.66 -0.11
N ALA A 140 -18.67 7.63 -0.96
CA ALA A 140 -19.51 8.79 -1.23
C ALA A 140 -20.89 8.41 -1.80
N ALA A 141 -21.88 9.24 -1.48
CA ALA A 141 -23.22 9.10 -2.06
C ALA A 141 -23.17 9.30 -3.58
N VAL A 142 -23.92 8.50 -4.35
CA VAL A 142 -23.90 8.54 -5.83
C VAL A 142 -24.02 9.96 -6.43
N PRO A 143 -24.95 10.84 -5.97
CA PRO A 143 -25.06 12.20 -6.51
C PRO A 143 -23.84 13.09 -6.22
N VAL A 144 -23.21 12.91 -5.06
CA VAL A 144 -22.00 13.64 -4.67
C VAL A 144 -20.85 13.19 -5.56
N TYR A 145 -20.68 11.87 -5.70
CA TYR A 145 -19.64 11.30 -6.55
C TYR A 145 -19.78 11.71 -8.02
N ALA A 146 -21.01 11.71 -8.56
CA ALA A 146 -21.29 12.22 -9.90
C ALA A 146 -20.87 13.68 -10.06
N PHE A 147 -21.19 14.53 -9.08
CA PHE A 147 -20.80 15.94 -9.08
C PHE A 147 -19.27 16.08 -9.10
N LEU A 148 -18.55 15.33 -8.27
CA LEU A 148 -17.08 15.36 -8.22
C LEU A 148 -16.48 15.06 -9.60
N LEU A 149 -16.92 13.98 -10.25
CA LEU A 149 -16.46 13.60 -11.59
C LEU A 149 -16.82 14.65 -12.65
N ASP A 150 -18.04 15.20 -12.60
CA ASP A 150 -18.50 16.24 -13.54
C ASP A 150 -17.71 17.56 -13.43
N HIS A 151 -17.04 17.78 -12.30
CA HIS A 151 -16.27 19.00 -12.01
C HIS A 151 -14.77 18.74 -11.85
N GLY A 152 -14.26 17.67 -12.48
CA GLY A 152 -12.82 17.47 -12.71
C GLY A 152 -12.10 16.59 -11.69
N ALA A 153 -12.80 15.84 -10.84
CA ALA A 153 -12.15 14.78 -10.08
C ALA A 153 -11.62 13.69 -11.05
N PRO A 154 -10.33 13.31 -10.96
CA PRO A 154 -9.68 12.44 -11.94
C PRO A 154 -10.17 11.00 -11.82
N THR A 155 -10.52 10.39 -12.96
CA THR A 155 -10.90 8.96 -13.04
C THR A 155 -9.71 8.02 -13.10
N ASP A 156 -8.51 8.56 -13.29
CA ASP A 156 -7.24 7.85 -13.54
C ASP A 156 -6.16 8.14 -12.49
N ALA A 157 -6.46 8.93 -11.47
CA ALA A 157 -5.55 9.11 -10.34
C ALA A 157 -5.26 7.75 -9.69
N VAL A 158 -4.06 7.59 -9.14
CA VAL A 158 -3.67 6.41 -8.38
C VAL A 158 -3.42 6.78 -6.93
N ASP A 159 -3.85 5.92 -6.03
CA ASP A 159 -3.53 5.98 -4.61
C ASP A 159 -2.18 5.27 -4.32
N ASP A 160 -1.77 5.19 -3.06
CA ASP A 160 -0.50 4.63 -2.63
C ASP A 160 -0.37 3.12 -2.93
N ARG A 161 -1.48 2.41 -3.18
CA ARG A 161 -1.51 1.00 -3.61
C ARG A 161 -1.57 0.85 -5.13
N GLY A 162 -1.48 1.96 -5.86
CA GLY A 162 -1.71 2.01 -7.30
C GLY A 162 -3.17 1.79 -7.69
N ASP A 163 -4.11 1.79 -6.74
CA ASP A 163 -5.53 1.65 -7.06
C ASP A 163 -6.02 2.90 -7.78
N THR A 164 -6.93 2.72 -8.74
CA THR A 164 -7.66 3.83 -9.38
C THR A 164 -9.01 3.97 -8.68
N PRO A 165 -9.77 5.06 -8.91
CA PRO A 165 -11.14 5.18 -8.44
C PRO A 165 -12.01 3.96 -8.78
N LEU A 166 -11.76 3.35 -9.95
CA LEU A 166 -12.49 2.16 -10.38
C LEU A 166 -12.12 0.93 -9.54
N HIS A 167 -10.84 0.74 -9.19
CA HIS A 167 -10.42 -0.31 -8.26
C HIS A 167 -11.09 -0.15 -6.87
N ALA A 168 -11.02 1.06 -6.29
CA ALA A 168 -11.59 1.35 -4.97
C ALA A 168 -13.12 1.12 -4.92
N THR A 169 -13.86 1.57 -5.94
CA THR A 169 -15.32 1.38 -6.02
C THR A 169 -15.72 -0.08 -6.19
N VAL A 170 -14.96 -0.87 -6.95
CA VAL A 170 -15.15 -2.32 -7.04
C VAL A 170 -14.90 -2.99 -5.69
N GLY A 171 -13.79 -2.67 -5.01
CA GLY A 171 -13.44 -3.22 -3.69
C GLY A 171 -14.52 -2.95 -2.62
N SER A 172 -15.19 -1.80 -2.71
CA SER A 172 -16.32 -1.44 -1.84
C SER A 172 -17.66 -2.10 -2.20
N ALA A 173 -17.72 -2.90 -3.27
CA ALA A 173 -18.91 -3.59 -3.79
C ALA A 173 -20.10 -2.64 -4.09
N ARG A 174 -19.84 -1.54 -4.82
CA ARG A 174 -20.84 -0.51 -5.15
C ARG A 174 -21.11 -0.41 -6.67
N PRO A 175 -22.04 -1.21 -7.24
CA PRO A 175 -22.30 -1.26 -8.69
C PRO A 175 -22.67 0.10 -9.30
N GLY A 176 -23.41 0.94 -8.56
CA GLY A 176 -23.82 2.26 -9.02
C GLY A 176 -22.64 3.21 -9.28
N LEU A 177 -21.61 3.17 -8.42
CA LEU A 177 -20.40 3.98 -8.61
C LEU A 177 -19.50 3.41 -9.70
N VAL A 178 -19.38 2.08 -9.80
CA VAL A 178 -18.66 1.40 -10.89
C VAL A 178 -19.25 1.81 -12.24
N LYS A 179 -20.58 1.73 -12.39
CA LYS A 179 -21.27 2.16 -13.61
C LYS A 179 -20.95 3.61 -13.96
N LEU A 180 -21.04 4.50 -12.97
CA LEU A 180 -20.81 5.94 -13.16
C LEU A 180 -19.38 6.24 -13.60
N LEU A 181 -18.36 5.60 -13.02
CA LEU A 181 -16.97 5.77 -13.44
C LEU A 181 -16.74 5.31 -14.88
N LEU A 182 -17.29 4.15 -15.25
CA LEU A 182 -17.21 3.64 -16.62
C LEU A 182 -17.89 4.59 -17.61
N GLU A 183 -19.07 5.14 -17.27
CA GLU A 183 -19.76 6.16 -18.07
C GLU A 183 -18.95 7.45 -18.22
N ARG A 184 -18.04 7.75 -17.28
CA ARG A 184 -17.14 8.90 -17.29
C ARG A 184 -15.76 8.58 -17.84
N GLY A 185 -15.57 7.40 -18.43
CA GLY A 185 -14.35 7.04 -19.16
C GLY A 185 -13.21 6.53 -18.28
N ALA A 186 -13.49 6.05 -17.07
CA ALA A 186 -12.49 5.32 -16.29
C ALA A 186 -11.97 4.10 -17.07
N ASP A 187 -10.66 3.88 -17.03
CA ASP A 187 -10.03 2.76 -17.72
C ASP A 187 -10.36 1.43 -17.04
N ALA A 188 -11.20 0.63 -17.70
CA ALA A 188 -11.60 -0.69 -17.24
C ALA A 188 -10.46 -1.73 -17.29
N ALA A 189 -9.37 -1.41 -18.00
CA ALA A 189 -8.19 -2.25 -18.13
C ALA A 189 -7.00 -1.78 -17.27
N ALA A 190 -7.19 -0.76 -16.42
CA ALA A 190 -6.16 -0.32 -15.49
C ALA A 190 -5.66 -1.48 -14.62
N VAL A 191 -4.40 -1.42 -14.20
CA VAL A 191 -3.76 -2.42 -13.36
C VAL A 191 -3.20 -1.70 -12.12
N ASN A 192 -3.59 -2.15 -10.92
CA ASN A 192 -3.10 -1.57 -9.67
C ASN A 192 -1.71 -2.11 -9.28
N GLY A 193 -1.17 -1.65 -8.14
CA GLY A 193 0.15 -2.07 -7.65
C GLY A 193 0.26 -3.57 -7.35
N LEU A 194 -0.86 -4.22 -7.04
CA LEU A 194 -0.97 -5.68 -6.88
C LEU A 194 -1.17 -6.43 -8.20
N GLY A 195 -0.94 -5.82 -9.36
CA GLY A 195 -1.12 -6.48 -10.65
C GLY A 195 -2.56 -6.90 -10.94
N ARG A 196 -3.56 -6.21 -10.36
CA ARG A 196 -4.98 -6.57 -10.49
C ARG A 196 -5.72 -5.56 -11.36
N THR A 197 -6.60 -6.09 -12.20
CA THR A 197 -7.59 -5.29 -12.94
C THR A 197 -8.86 -5.09 -12.10
N PRO A 198 -9.74 -4.13 -12.43
CA PRO A 198 -11.01 -3.98 -11.75
C PRO A 198 -11.85 -5.27 -11.79
N LEU A 199 -11.89 -5.97 -12.94
CA LEU A 199 -12.61 -7.25 -13.05
C LEU A 199 -11.96 -8.34 -12.19
N GLY A 200 -10.62 -8.38 -12.16
CA GLY A 200 -9.88 -9.29 -11.29
C GLY A 200 -10.26 -9.10 -9.82
N ILE A 201 -10.42 -7.85 -9.35
CA ILE A 201 -10.88 -7.57 -7.97
C ILE A 201 -12.32 -8.05 -7.79
N ALA A 202 -13.22 -7.73 -8.72
CA ALA A 202 -14.63 -8.11 -8.64
C ALA A 202 -14.82 -9.64 -8.48
N LEU A 203 -14.02 -10.43 -9.20
CA LEU A 203 -14.08 -11.90 -9.15
C LEU A 203 -13.70 -12.47 -7.78
N ARG A 204 -12.94 -11.74 -6.97
CA ARG A 204 -12.47 -12.10 -5.62
C ARG A 204 -13.29 -11.48 -4.49
N LEU A 205 -14.33 -10.71 -4.79
CA LEU A 205 -15.21 -10.15 -3.76
C LEU A 205 -15.92 -11.26 -2.97
N PRO A 206 -16.13 -11.07 -1.65
CA PRO A 206 -16.80 -12.05 -0.81
C PRO A 206 -18.28 -12.23 -1.18
N ASP A 207 -18.76 -13.48 -1.14
CA ASP A 207 -20.11 -13.87 -1.60
C ASP A 207 -21.02 -14.45 -0.49
N TYR A 208 -20.75 -14.08 0.76
CA TYR A 208 -21.43 -14.67 1.93
C TYR A 208 -22.92 -14.34 2.02
N SER A 209 -23.35 -13.15 1.56
CA SER A 209 -24.76 -12.73 1.56
C SER A 209 -25.36 -12.60 0.16
N GLU A 210 -26.69 -12.71 0.06
CA GLU A 210 -27.42 -12.52 -1.21
C GLU A 210 -27.19 -11.12 -1.80
N LYS A 211 -27.15 -10.09 -0.95
CA LYS A 211 -26.85 -8.71 -1.34
C LYS A 211 -25.45 -8.61 -1.97
N GLN A 212 -24.44 -9.25 -1.36
CA GLN A 212 -23.07 -9.24 -1.89
C GLN A 212 -22.99 -9.97 -3.23
N ARG A 213 -23.61 -11.15 -3.36
CA ARG A 213 -23.64 -11.90 -4.63
C ARG A 213 -24.30 -11.11 -5.74
N GLN A 214 -25.39 -10.41 -5.45
CA GLN A 214 -26.07 -9.56 -6.42
C GLN A 214 -25.18 -8.39 -6.84
N ALA A 215 -24.57 -7.68 -5.88
CA ALA A 215 -23.64 -6.58 -6.17
C ALA A 215 -22.44 -7.05 -7.00
N ARG A 216 -21.82 -8.17 -6.63
CA ARG A 216 -20.71 -8.78 -7.39
C ARG A 216 -21.14 -9.10 -8.83
N SER A 217 -22.29 -9.75 -9.00
CA SER A 217 -22.81 -10.12 -10.33
C SER A 217 -23.05 -8.90 -11.22
N GLU A 218 -23.60 -7.82 -10.65
CA GLU A 218 -23.80 -6.56 -11.36
C GLU A 218 -22.47 -5.89 -11.75
N ILE A 219 -21.50 -5.86 -10.82
CA ILE A 219 -20.16 -5.28 -11.08
C ILE A 219 -19.43 -6.06 -12.17
N VAL A 220 -19.44 -7.40 -12.10
CA VAL A 220 -18.83 -8.26 -13.12
C VAL A 220 -19.45 -7.98 -14.49
N ALA A 221 -20.78 -7.95 -14.58
CA ALA A 221 -21.47 -7.67 -15.85
C ALA A 221 -21.14 -6.27 -16.41
N LEU A 222 -21.02 -5.24 -15.55
CA LEU A 222 -20.63 -3.89 -15.96
C LEU A 222 -19.20 -3.85 -16.52
N LEU A 223 -18.26 -4.52 -15.85
CA LEU A 223 -16.85 -4.55 -16.23
C LEU A 223 -16.63 -5.38 -17.50
N GLU A 224 -17.29 -6.53 -17.64
CA GLU A 224 -17.27 -7.33 -18.87
C GLU A 224 -17.84 -6.53 -20.05
N ALA A 225 -18.95 -5.81 -19.85
CA ALA A 225 -19.54 -4.96 -20.88
C ALA A 225 -18.61 -3.80 -21.29
N ALA A 226 -17.77 -3.32 -20.37
CA ALA A 226 -16.73 -2.33 -20.63
C ALA A 226 -15.45 -2.93 -21.25
N GLY A 227 -15.38 -4.25 -21.43
CA GLY A 227 -14.20 -4.93 -21.98
C GLY A 227 -13.04 -5.06 -20.98
N ALA A 228 -13.33 -4.99 -19.68
CA ALA A 228 -12.32 -5.18 -18.63
C ALA A 228 -11.71 -6.59 -18.75
N PRO A 229 -10.37 -6.73 -18.79
CA PRO A 229 -9.71 -8.03 -18.73
C PRO A 229 -9.81 -8.60 -17.31
N ALA A 230 -10.03 -9.91 -17.18
CA ALA A 230 -10.12 -10.57 -15.87
C ALA A 230 -8.75 -10.68 -15.15
N HIS A 231 -7.68 -10.66 -15.94
CA HIS A 231 -6.30 -10.88 -15.55
C HIS A 231 -5.34 -10.05 -16.42
N VAL A 232 -4.08 -9.95 -16.00
CA VAL A 232 -3.09 -9.14 -16.72
C VAL A 232 -2.48 -9.97 -17.83
N ARG A 233 -2.52 -9.47 -19.06
CA ARG A 233 -1.93 -10.16 -20.20
C ARG A 233 -0.46 -9.83 -20.35
N TYR A 234 0.34 -10.88 -20.24
CA TYR A 234 1.77 -10.85 -20.48
C TYR A 234 2.06 -11.47 -21.85
N PRO A 235 2.47 -10.69 -22.87
CA PRO A 235 2.67 -11.22 -24.22
C PRO A 235 3.83 -12.20 -24.25
N VAL A 236 3.61 -13.35 -24.89
CA VAL A 236 4.67 -14.36 -25.09
C VAL A 236 5.72 -13.80 -26.05
N VAL A 237 6.90 -13.52 -25.51
CA VAL A 237 8.09 -13.08 -26.25
C VAL A 237 9.26 -14.01 -25.91
N GLU A 238 10.28 -14.07 -26.76
CA GLU A 238 11.47 -14.88 -26.50
C GLU A 238 12.17 -14.41 -25.22
N GLY A 239 12.36 -15.31 -24.25
CA GLY A 239 12.88 -14.99 -22.91
C GLY A 239 11.90 -14.25 -21.99
N GLY A 240 10.65 -14.10 -22.43
CA GLY A 240 9.57 -13.43 -21.71
C GLY A 240 8.75 -14.35 -20.81
N PRO A 241 7.50 -13.96 -20.51
CA PRO A 241 6.60 -14.65 -19.59
C PRO A 241 6.45 -16.15 -19.92
N LEU A 242 6.53 -16.98 -18.89
CA LEU A 242 6.47 -18.43 -19.04
C LEU A 242 4.99 -18.86 -19.15
N PRO A 243 4.56 -19.53 -20.23
CA PRO A 243 3.20 -20.03 -20.36
C PRO A 243 2.83 -20.99 -19.23
N ILE A 244 1.57 -20.96 -18.81
CA ILE A 244 1.06 -21.78 -17.70
C ILE A 244 0.03 -22.79 -18.19
N ASP A 245 0.13 -24.02 -17.70
CA ASP A 245 -0.89 -25.06 -17.89
C ASP A 245 -1.81 -25.07 -16.67
N MET A 246 -2.97 -24.42 -16.81
CA MET A 246 -3.94 -24.29 -15.73
C MET A 246 -4.58 -25.62 -15.32
N GLU A 247 -4.66 -26.61 -16.21
CA GLU A 247 -5.20 -27.93 -15.86
C GLU A 247 -4.20 -28.68 -14.97
N ALA A 248 -2.93 -28.70 -15.36
CA ALA A 248 -1.86 -29.30 -14.56
C ALA A 248 -1.67 -28.58 -13.21
N LEU A 249 -1.77 -27.24 -13.20
CA LEU A 249 -1.68 -26.45 -11.97
C LEU A 249 -2.79 -26.78 -10.97
N ARG A 250 -4.04 -26.91 -11.44
CA ARG A 250 -5.17 -27.30 -10.59
C ARG A 250 -5.03 -28.70 -10.04
N GLN A 251 -4.54 -29.65 -10.84
CA GLN A 251 -4.26 -31.01 -10.38
C GLN A 251 -3.18 -31.02 -9.30
N ALA A 252 -2.07 -30.30 -9.52
CA ALA A 252 -0.98 -30.20 -8.54
C ALA A 252 -1.44 -29.53 -7.23
N ALA A 253 -2.23 -28.46 -7.32
CA ALA A 253 -2.81 -27.79 -6.14
C ALA A 253 -3.71 -28.72 -5.32
N GLY A 254 -4.53 -29.55 -5.99
CA GLY A 254 -5.36 -30.53 -5.29
C GLY A 254 -4.56 -31.62 -4.56
N VAL A 255 -3.45 -32.07 -5.15
CA VAL A 255 -2.53 -33.01 -4.49
C VAL A 255 -1.87 -32.36 -3.28
N MET A 256 -1.32 -31.15 -3.43
CA MET A 256 -0.69 -30.41 -2.33
C MET A 256 -1.67 -30.10 -1.20
N GLN A 257 -2.91 -29.74 -1.52
CA GLN A 257 -3.95 -29.54 -0.51
C GLN A 257 -4.17 -30.81 0.32
N ALA A 258 -4.27 -31.98 -0.32
CA ALA A 258 -4.46 -33.24 0.40
C ALA A 258 -3.27 -33.57 1.30
N GLU A 259 -2.04 -33.34 0.84
CA GLU A 259 -0.81 -33.54 1.64
C GLU A 259 -0.79 -32.62 2.87
N LEU A 260 -1.14 -31.33 2.70
CA LEU A 260 -1.21 -30.38 3.82
C LEU A 260 -2.32 -30.72 4.81
N ALA A 261 -3.48 -31.17 4.33
CA ALA A 261 -4.57 -31.61 5.19
C ALA A 261 -4.15 -32.79 6.10
N GLU A 262 -3.39 -33.76 5.56
CA GLU A 262 -2.84 -34.87 6.35
C GLU A 262 -1.84 -34.38 7.42
N VAL A 263 -1.00 -33.39 7.09
CA VAL A 263 -0.07 -32.77 8.05
C VAL A 263 -0.83 -32.05 9.16
N CYS A 264 -1.88 -31.29 8.82
CA CYS A 264 -2.71 -30.59 9.79
C CYS A 264 -3.43 -31.56 10.72
N GLU A 265 -4.00 -32.64 10.17
CA GLU A 265 -4.64 -33.71 10.95
C GLU A 265 -3.64 -34.38 11.91
N ALA A 266 -2.44 -34.71 11.43
CA ALA A 266 -1.39 -35.34 12.23
C ALA A 266 -0.89 -34.43 13.37
N ALA A 267 -0.82 -33.12 13.12
CA ALA A 267 -0.44 -32.11 14.11
C ALA A 267 -1.59 -31.71 15.05
N GLY A 268 -2.84 -32.07 14.73
CA GLY A 268 -4.03 -31.69 15.50
C GLY A 268 -4.36 -30.20 15.41
N ILE A 269 -3.96 -29.54 14.32
CA ILE A 269 -4.23 -28.12 14.06
C ILE A 269 -5.36 -27.95 13.03
N PRO A 270 -6.07 -26.81 13.02
CA PRO A 270 -7.09 -26.53 11.99
C PRO A 270 -6.49 -26.60 10.58
N ASP A 271 -7.21 -27.22 9.66
CA ASP A 271 -6.84 -27.28 8.24
C ASP A 271 -7.42 -26.08 7.49
N ASP A 272 -6.52 -25.24 6.95
CA ASP A 272 -6.84 -24.08 6.11
C ASP A 272 -6.34 -24.24 4.65
N SER A 273 -5.79 -25.41 4.29
CA SER A 273 -5.14 -25.71 3.00
C SER A 273 -6.01 -25.47 1.75
N GLY A 274 -7.33 -25.31 1.92
CA GLY A 274 -8.27 -24.94 0.85
C GLY A 274 -7.99 -23.58 0.20
N TRP A 275 -7.06 -22.77 0.73
CA TRP A 275 -6.56 -21.59 0.02
C TRP A 275 -5.85 -21.96 -1.30
N LEU A 276 -5.12 -23.09 -1.37
CA LEU A 276 -4.36 -23.50 -2.56
C LEU A 276 -5.25 -23.70 -3.77
N THR A 277 -6.35 -24.43 -3.58
CA THR A 277 -7.30 -24.71 -4.67
C THR A 277 -8.10 -23.48 -5.07
N ARG A 278 -8.46 -22.62 -4.11
CA ARG A 278 -9.06 -21.30 -4.41
C ARG A 278 -8.13 -20.40 -5.22
N ARG A 279 -6.81 -20.45 -4.97
CA ARG A 279 -5.82 -19.61 -5.66
C ARG A 279 -5.72 -19.89 -7.16
N VAL A 280 -6.02 -21.12 -7.57
CA VAL A 280 -5.95 -21.61 -8.96
C VAL A 280 -7.33 -21.75 -9.61
N GLU A 281 -8.40 -21.27 -8.96
CA GLU A 281 -9.73 -21.19 -9.57
C GLU A 281 -9.74 -20.27 -10.81
N PRO A 282 -9.18 -19.04 -10.77
CA PRO A 282 -9.10 -18.19 -11.96
C PRO A 282 -8.18 -18.78 -13.03
N ASP A 283 -8.44 -18.46 -14.29
CA ASP A 283 -7.50 -18.76 -15.39
C ASP A 283 -6.41 -17.68 -15.46
N PHE A 284 -5.17 -18.10 -15.71
CA PHE A 284 -4.02 -17.24 -15.93
C PHE A 284 -3.35 -17.57 -17.26
N ASP A 285 -2.74 -16.58 -17.91
CA ASP A 285 -2.07 -16.78 -19.22
C ASP A 285 -0.59 -17.18 -19.08
N SER A 286 0.04 -16.87 -17.94
CA SER A 286 1.45 -17.15 -17.66
C SER A 286 1.73 -17.27 -16.17
N TYR A 287 2.91 -17.74 -15.79
CA TYR A 287 3.34 -17.72 -14.39
C TYR A 287 3.54 -16.29 -13.85
N GLN A 288 3.93 -15.34 -14.68
CA GLN A 288 4.03 -13.92 -14.33
C GLN A 288 2.65 -13.34 -13.99
N ASP A 289 1.63 -13.68 -14.79
CA ASP A 289 0.23 -13.35 -14.50
C ASP A 289 -0.24 -14.02 -13.20
N PHE A 290 0.10 -15.30 -13.03
CA PHE A 290 -0.21 -16.04 -11.81
C PHE A 290 0.35 -15.36 -10.58
N VAL A 291 1.62 -14.92 -10.57
CA VAL A 291 2.25 -14.28 -9.41
C VAL A 291 1.97 -12.77 -9.31
N ALA A 292 1.44 -12.14 -10.36
CA ALA A 292 1.16 -10.70 -10.39
C ALA A 292 0.26 -10.26 -9.24
N GLY A 293 -0.68 -11.11 -8.85
CA GLY A 293 -1.65 -10.85 -7.78
C GLY A 293 -1.16 -11.06 -6.34
N LEU A 294 0.14 -11.36 -6.15
CA LEU A 294 0.77 -11.43 -4.83
C LEU A 294 1.09 -10.00 -4.34
N GLY A 295 1.10 -9.79 -3.03
CA GLY A 295 1.35 -8.49 -2.39
C GLY A 295 0.64 -8.39 -1.05
N TYR A 296 0.37 -7.17 -0.58
CA TYR A 296 -0.19 -6.92 0.76
C TYR A 296 -1.46 -7.74 1.06
N GLY A 297 -1.42 -8.50 2.16
CA GLY A 297 -2.47 -9.42 2.58
C GLY A 297 -2.37 -10.84 1.99
N CYS A 298 -1.27 -11.17 1.29
CA CYS A 298 -0.88 -12.57 1.16
C CYS A 298 -0.54 -13.10 2.55
N ASP A 299 -1.08 -14.26 2.89
CA ASP A 299 -0.72 -14.92 4.14
C ASP A 299 0.75 -15.40 4.03
N PRO A 300 1.63 -15.03 4.97
CA PRO A 300 3.02 -15.47 4.97
C PRO A 300 3.13 -17.00 4.91
N ASP A 301 2.24 -17.73 5.61
CA ASP A 301 2.24 -19.19 5.66
C ASP A 301 1.94 -19.83 4.30
N HIS A 302 1.34 -19.08 3.37
CA HIS A 302 1.03 -19.57 2.03
C HIS A 302 2.20 -19.43 1.04
N LEU A 303 3.11 -18.49 1.27
CA LEU A 303 4.16 -18.13 0.31
C LEU A 303 5.14 -19.27 -0.01
N PRO A 304 5.65 -20.06 0.96
CA PRO A 304 6.53 -21.20 0.69
C PRO A 304 5.95 -22.20 -0.33
N HIS A 305 4.62 -22.35 -0.33
CA HIS A 305 3.95 -23.34 -1.16
C HIS A 305 3.79 -22.91 -2.63
N LEU A 306 3.90 -21.62 -2.95
CA LEU A 306 3.70 -21.12 -4.32
C LEU A 306 4.85 -21.51 -5.27
N PRO A 307 6.14 -21.30 -4.93
CA PRO A 307 7.25 -21.80 -5.75
C PRO A 307 7.23 -23.32 -5.93
N GLU A 308 6.88 -24.07 -4.87
CA GLU A 308 6.76 -25.54 -4.92
C GLU A 308 5.64 -25.99 -5.87
N LEU A 309 4.46 -25.37 -5.79
CA LEU A 309 3.35 -25.63 -6.71
C LEU A 309 3.79 -25.44 -8.18
N CYS A 310 4.45 -24.32 -8.45
CA CYS A 310 4.96 -24.02 -9.79
C CYS A 310 6.02 -25.05 -10.24
N ALA A 311 6.93 -25.44 -9.35
CA ALA A 311 7.98 -26.42 -9.62
C ALA A 311 7.41 -27.81 -9.94
N ARG A 312 6.36 -28.25 -9.23
CA ARG A 312 5.70 -29.55 -9.47
C ARG A 312 5.09 -29.65 -10.87
N VAL A 313 4.51 -28.56 -11.37
CA VAL A 313 3.89 -28.51 -12.70
C VAL A 313 4.95 -28.45 -13.80
N LEU A 314 5.96 -27.61 -13.63
CA LEU A 314 7.00 -27.42 -14.64
C LEU A 314 7.96 -28.62 -14.73
N GLY A 315 8.20 -29.30 -13.60
CA GLY A 315 9.06 -30.46 -13.49
C GLY A 315 10.54 -30.15 -13.74
N GLY A 316 11.43 -31.08 -13.34
CA GLY A 316 12.88 -30.86 -13.46
C GLY A 316 13.40 -29.72 -12.56
N THR A 317 14.65 -29.34 -12.77
CA THR A 317 15.35 -28.30 -11.98
C THR A 317 15.29 -26.91 -12.62
N GLY A 318 14.52 -26.74 -13.71
CA GLY A 318 14.58 -25.53 -14.54
C GLY A 318 15.94 -25.30 -15.18
N ALA A 319 16.09 -24.16 -15.86
CA ALA A 319 17.34 -23.76 -16.51
C ALA A 319 17.95 -22.58 -15.76
N THR A 320 19.24 -22.65 -15.42
CA THR A 320 19.92 -21.52 -14.78
C THR A 320 19.94 -20.31 -15.71
N ARG A 321 19.45 -19.16 -15.23
CA ARG A 321 19.50 -17.87 -15.94
C ARG A 321 20.48 -16.93 -15.26
N THR A 322 21.32 -16.25 -16.04
CA THR A 322 22.21 -15.20 -15.56
C THR A 322 21.78 -13.83 -16.08
N LEU A 323 21.54 -12.89 -15.18
CA LEU A 323 21.34 -11.47 -15.44
C LEU A 323 22.65 -10.73 -15.13
N VAL A 324 23.00 -9.73 -15.94
CA VAL A 324 24.28 -9.01 -15.83
C VAL A 324 24.01 -7.52 -15.63
N GLY A 325 24.71 -6.93 -14.66
CA GLY A 325 24.48 -5.57 -14.20
C GLY A 325 23.36 -5.50 -13.17
N ASP A 326 23.19 -4.33 -12.58
CA ASP A 326 22.15 -4.08 -11.60
C ASP A 326 20.76 -4.29 -12.21
N GLN A 327 19.90 -4.98 -11.47
CA GLN A 327 18.53 -5.29 -11.85
C GLN A 327 17.57 -4.55 -10.93
N SER A 328 16.53 -3.97 -11.52
CA SER A 328 15.38 -3.46 -10.79
C SER A 328 14.14 -4.17 -11.32
N VAL A 329 13.40 -4.80 -10.42
CA VAL A 329 12.18 -5.55 -10.69
C VAL A 329 11.00 -4.76 -10.15
N ASP A 330 10.38 -4.00 -11.05
CA ASP A 330 9.20 -3.17 -10.82
C ASP A 330 7.90 -3.79 -11.36
N THR A 331 8.01 -4.99 -11.91
CA THR A 331 6.89 -5.76 -12.45
C THR A 331 7.00 -7.23 -12.02
N PRO A 332 5.88 -7.96 -11.94
CA PRO A 332 5.88 -9.37 -11.54
C PRO A 332 6.88 -10.23 -12.30
N PHE A 333 7.78 -10.85 -11.55
CA PHE A 333 8.87 -11.67 -12.08
C PHE A 333 8.71 -13.12 -11.62
N PHE A 334 8.82 -14.03 -12.58
CA PHE A 334 8.85 -15.46 -12.32
C PHE A 334 10.00 -16.12 -13.08
N HIS A 335 10.75 -16.99 -12.40
CA HIS A 335 11.76 -17.83 -13.01
C HIS A 335 11.70 -19.28 -12.52
N HIS A 336 11.78 -20.21 -13.46
CA HIS A 336 11.88 -21.63 -13.16
C HIS A 336 13.33 -22.13 -13.30
N GLY A 337 13.92 -22.46 -12.16
CA GLY A 337 15.33 -22.85 -12.01
C GLY A 337 16.14 -21.84 -11.21
N ASP A 338 17.46 -21.99 -11.24
CA ASP A 338 18.36 -21.11 -10.49
C ASP A 338 18.55 -19.76 -11.20
N LEU A 339 18.52 -18.67 -10.44
CA LEU A 339 18.77 -17.33 -10.94
C LEU A 339 20.08 -16.78 -10.39
N VAL A 340 20.92 -16.25 -11.28
CA VAL A 340 22.17 -15.57 -10.93
C VAL A 340 22.10 -14.12 -11.39
N VAL A 341 22.30 -13.17 -10.50
CA VAL A 341 22.39 -11.73 -10.78
C VAL A 341 23.81 -11.26 -10.53
N LYS A 342 24.51 -10.85 -11.58
CA LYS A 342 25.87 -10.28 -11.52
C LYS A 342 25.80 -8.76 -11.36
N GLY A 343 25.40 -8.33 -10.17
CA GLY A 343 25.17 -6.95 -9.75
C GLY A 343 24.22 -6.91 -8.54
N GLY A 344 23.65 -5.73 -8.26
CA GLY A 344 22.55 -5.57 -7.30
C GLY A 344 21.20 -6.03 -7.86
N LEU A 345 20.28 -6.40 -6.97
CA LEU A 345 18.89 -6.73 -7.30
C LEU A 345 17.96 -5.96 -6.37
N ASP A 346 17.22 -5.02 -6.94
CA ASP A 346 16.16 -4.27 -6.27
C ASP A 346 14.80 -4.84 -6.68
N VAL A 347 14.03 -5.35 -5.72
CA VAL A 347 12.71 -5.94 -5.93
C VAL A 347 11.66 -5.05 -5.28
N VAL A 348 10.68 -4.61 -6.05
CA VAL A 348 9.54 -3.81 -5.56
C VAL A 348 8.18 -4.37 -5.99
N ALA A 349 8.19 -5.58 -6.57
CA ALA A 349 7.03 -6.28 -7.11
C ALA A 349 7.14 -7.79 -6.83
N PRO A 350 6.07 -8.58 -7.01
CA PRO A 350 6.12 -10.02 -6.81
C PRO A 350 7.27 -10.70 -7.54
N PHE A 351 8.11 -11.41 -6.81
CA PHE A 351 9.32 -12.03 -7.33
C PHE A 351 9.39 -13.49 -6.88
N VAL A 352 9.27 -14.40 -7.83
CA VAL A 352 9.20 -15.84 -7.56
C VAL A 352 10.27 -16.61 -8.31
N VAL A 353 11.06 -17.40 -7.59
CA VAL A 353 12.09 -18.27 -8.17
C VAL A 353 11.92 -19.68 -7.62
N THR A 354 11.78 -20.67 -8.52
CA THR A 354 11.60 -22.08 -8.10
C THR A 354 12.92 -22.82 -7.80
N GLY A 355 14.06 -22.16 -8.01
CA GLY A 355 15.40 -22.65 -7.67
C GLY A 355 16.08 -21.72 -6.66
N SER A 356 17.42 -21.74 -6.63
CA SER A 356 18.21 -20.85 -5.77
C SER A 356 18.45 -19.50 -6.43
N LEU A 357 18.64 -18.47 -5.59
CA LEU A 357 18.96 -17.12 -6.02
C LEU A 357 20.38 -16.76 -5.56
N ALA A 358 21.24 -16.36 -6.50
CA ALA A 358 22.56 -15.81 -6.21
C ALA A 358 22.65 -14.37 -6.72
N VAL A 359 22.91 -13.43 -5.83
CA VAL A 359 23.11 -12.01 -6.14
C VAL A 359 24.54 -11.64 -5.79
N GLU A 360 25.29 -11.04 -6.70
CA GLU A 360 26.71 -10.73 -6.49
C GLU A 360 26.94 -9.63 -5.44
N ASP A 361 26.03 -8.65 -5.39
CA ASP A 361 26.10 -7.52 -4.46
C ASP A 361 24.94 -7.56 -3.44
N VAL A 362 23.94 -6.70 -3.59
CA VAL A 362 22.84 -6.58 -2.62
C VAL A 362 21.52 -7.05 -3.22
N LEU A 363 20.82 -7.93 -2.51
CA LEU A 363 19.38 -8.16 -2.67
C LEU A 363 18.65 -7.17 -1.77
N ALA A 364 17.91 -6.24 -2.34
CA ALA A 364 17.03 -5.34 -1.61
C ALA A 364 15.60 -5.62 -2.05
N ASP A 365 14.82 -6.16 -1.12
CA ASP A 365 13.37 -6.23 -1.20
C ASP A 365 12.80 -4.96 -0.57
N GLY A 366 12.17 -4.13 -1.39
CA GLY A 366 11.80 -2.76 -1.03
C GLY A 366 10.35 -2.43 -1.38
N GLY A 367 9.57 -2.06 -0.37
CA GLY A 367 8.21 -1.59 -0.50
C GLY A 367 7.20 -2.47 0.23
N PRO A 368 6.16 -1.90 0.84
CA PRO A 368 5.20 -2.66 1.66
C PRO A 368 4.38 -3.69 0.86
N ASP A 369 4.40 -3.62 -0.47
CA ASP A 369 3.68 -4.53 -1.37
C ASP A 369 4.58 -5.57 -2.05
N SER A 370 5.90 -5.52 -1.82
CA SER A 370 6.81 -6.48 -2.43
C SER A 370 6.70 -7.85 -1.74
N VAL A 371 6.73 -8.90 -2.56
CA VAL A 371 6.66 -10.30 -2.11
C VAL A 371 7.76 -11.07 -2.82
N VAL A 372 8.71 -11.61 -2.05
CA VAL A 372 9.80 -12.43 -2.55
C VAL A 372 9.59 -13.87 -2.10
N ALA A 373 9.46 -14.81 -3.03
CA ALA A 373 9.33 -16.23 -2.73
C ALA A 373 10.36 -17.07 -3.49
N ILE A 374 11.27 -17.70 -2.76
CA ILE A 374 12.40 -18.47 -3.29
C ILE A 374 12.35 -19.89 -2.73
N ARG A 375 12.30 -20.90 -3.60
CA ARG A 375 12.28 -22.31 -3.18
C ARG A 375 13.65 -22.86 -2.77
N GLY A 376 14.72 -22.28 -3.33
CA GLY A 376 16.09 -22.65 -3.02
C GLY A 376 16.67 -21.82 -1.88
N GLY A 377 18.01 -21.75 -1.83
CA GLY A 377 18.71 -20.80 -0.96
C GLY A 377 18.94 -19.45 -1.63
N VAL A 378 19.27 -18.45 -0.81
CA VAL A 378 19.70 -17.12 -1.25
C VAL A 378 21.17 -16.92 -0.86
N THR A 379 21.97 -16.44 -1.80
CA THR A 379 23.35 -15.96 -1.53
C THR A 379 23.47 -14.52 -1.99
N ALA A 380 23.97 -13.64 -1.13
CA ALA A 380 24.22 -12.23 -1.47
C ALA A 380 25.35 -11.65 -0.63
N ARG A 381 25.89 -10.47 -0.97
CA ARG A 381 26.72 -9.71 -0.02
C ARG A 381 25.82 -9.06 1.03
N GLY A 382 24.74 -8.40 0.62
CA GLY A 382 23.74 -7.87 1.54
C GLY A 382 22.35 -8.37 1.22
N VAL A 383 21.56 -8.68 2.24
CA VAL A 383 20.11 -8.86 2.11
C VAL A 383 19.42 -7.79 2.93
N PHE A 384 18.60 -6.98 2.28
CA PHE A 384 17.69 -6.03 2.91
C PHE A 384 16.26 -6.44 2.56
N THR A 385 15.38 -6.44 3.55
CA THR A 385 13.94 -6.53 3.31
C THR A 385 13.17 -5.60 4.24
N ASP A 386 12.21 -4.86 3.69
CA ASP A 386 11.06 -4.31 4.42
C ASP A 386 9.72 -4.82 3.87
N GLY A 387 9.78 -5.80 2.96
CA GLY A 387 8.67 -6.50 2.33
C GLY A 387 8.49 -7.91 2.88
N GLU A 388 7.61 -8.68 2.25
CA GLU A 388 7.28 -10.04 2.65
C GLU A 388 8.20 -11.04 1.91
N MET A 389 9.10 -11.70 2.64
CA MET A 389 10.14 -12.55 2.06
C MET A 389 10.11 -13.97 2.61
N SER A 390 9.95 -14.96 1.73
CA SER A 390 10.01 -16.39 2.04
C SER A 390 11.12 -17.07 1.23
N VAL A 391 12.07 -17.68 1.94
CA VAL A 391 13.15 -18.50 1.38
C VAL A 391 13.05 -19.89 1.98
N ASP A 392 12.70 -20.91 1.21
CA ASP A 392 12.57 -22.28 1.76
C ASP A 392 13.93 -22.86 2.20
N GLY A 393 15.02 -22.40 1.58
CA GLY A 393 16.39 -22.77 1.92
C GLY A 393 17.07 -21.82 2.90
N ASP A 394 18.39 -21.82 2.89
CA ASP A 394 19.20 -20.94 3.74
C ASP A 394 19.49 -19.60 3.06
N ILE A 395 19.64 -18.54 3.86
CA ILE A 395 20.15 -17.24 3.42
C ILE A 395 21.60 -17.13 3.89
N GLU A 396 22.53 -16.95 2.96
CA GLU A 396 23.95 -16.68 3.25
C GLU A 396 24.33 -15.27 2.77
N ALA A 397 24.71 -14.41 3.70
CA ALA A 397 25.13 -13.04 3.39
C ALA A 397 26.19 -12.49 4.33
N ASP A 398 26.85 -11.38 3.96
CA ASP A 398 27.70 -10.64 4.88
C ASP A 398 26.83 -9.91 5.93
N VAL A 399 25.74 -9.28 5.46
CA VAL A 399 24.77 -8.55 6.29
C VAL A 399 23.35 -8.94 5.90
N VAL A 400 22.50 -9.21 6.89
CA VAL A 400 21.04 -9.30 6.74
C VAL A 400 20.37 -8.22 7.58
N TYR A 401 19.49 -7.44 6.95
CA TYR A 401 18.72 -6.40 7.60
C TYR A 401 17.22 -6.57 7.27
N GLY A 402 16.44 -7.07 8.23
CA GLY A 402 14.99 -7.18 8.15
C GLY A 402 14.32 -6.03 8.89
N TYR A 403 13.42 -5.31 8.24
CA TYR A 403 12.67 -4.19 8.83
C TYR A 403 11.18 -4.53 8.94
N TYR A 404 10.60 -4.23 10.10
CA TYR A 404 9.21 -4.56 10.39
C TYR A 404 8.22 -3.45 10.02
N ASN A 405 7.23 -3.81 9.20
CA ASN A 405 6.03 -3.04 8.94
C ASN A 405 4.86 -4.00 8.60
N ASP A 406 4.57 -4.94 9.51
CA ASP A 406 3.58 -6.04 9.33
C ASP A 406 3.96 -7.12 8.28
N ASN A 407 5.24 -7.22 7.90
CA ASN A 407 5.76 -8.19 6.94
C ASN A 407 6.68 -9.21 7.62
N THR A 408 6.83 -10.40 7.02
CA THR A 408 7.60 -11.53 7.57
C THR A 408 8.87 -11.81 6.75
N LEU A 409 9.96 -12.18 7.44
CA LEU A 409 11.17 -12.78 6.85
C LEU A 409 11.26 -14.25 7.26
N GLN A 410 10.95 -15.16 6.34
CA GLN A 410 11.03 -16.60 6.57
C GLN A 410 12.24 -17.20 5.83
N ALA A 411 13.03 -18.00 6.55
CA ALA A 411 14.15 -18.76 6.00
C ALA A 411 14.38 -20.08 6.76
N GLY A 412 15.12 -21.02 6.19
CA GLY A 412 15.65 -22.17 6.94
C GLY A 412 16.66 -21.72 8.01
N THR A 413 17.86 -21.35 7.56
CA THR A 413 18.91 -20.73 8.38
C THR A 413 19.38 -19.42 7.75
N ILE A 414 19.48 -18.36 8.53
CA ILE A 414 20.16 -17.12 8.17
C ILE A 414 21.59 -17.21 8.69
N ARG A 415 22.58 -17.24 7.79
CA ARG A 415 24.01 -17.20 8.10
C ARG A 415 24.60 -15.88 7.65
N ALA A 416 25.01 -15.05 8.59
CA ALA A 416 25.66 -13.79 8.28
C ALA A 416 26.62 -13.32 9.36
N ARG A 417 27.48 -12.35 9.05
CA ARG A 417 28.33 -11.73 10.09
C ARG A 417 27.53 -10.77 10.95
N LEU A 418 26.60 -10.06 10.34
CA LEU A 418 25.68 -9.15 11.03
C LEU A 418 24.24 -9.45 10.61
N VAL A 419 23.38 -9.69 11.60
CA VAL A 419 21.93 -9.77 11.42
C VAL A 419 21.27 -8.71 12.29
N ILE A 420 20.47 -7.84 11.68
CA ILE A 420 19.59 -6.89 12.37
C ILE A 420 18.18 -7.17 11.87
N GLU A 421 17.29 -7.65 12.71
CA GLU A 421 15.96 -8.09 12.32
C GLU A 421 14.96 -7.94 13.47
N ASP A 422 13.66 -7.96 13.19
CA ASP A 422 12.63 -7.97 14.21
C ASP A 422 12.25 -9.41 14.54
N GLU A 423 12.59 -9.86 15.76
CA GLU A 423 12.43 -11.27 16.17
C GLU A 423 10.96 -11.74 16.08
N HIS A 424 9.99 -10.83 16.18
CA HIS A 424 8.56 -11.17 16.07
C HIS A 424 8.11 -11.44 14.64
N ALA A 425 8.93 -11.09 13.66
CA ALA A 425 8.65 -11.15 12.23
C ALA A 425 9.62 -12.06 11.46
N THR A 426 10.65 -12.59 12.10
CA THR A 426 11.59 -13.52 11.47
C THR A 426 11.33 -14.96 11.87
N ILE A 427 11.06 -15.81 10.89
CA ILE A 427 10.84 -17.24 11.06
C ILE A 427 12.05 -17.97 10.46
N ALA A 428 13.17 -17.96 11.19
CA ALA A 428 14.41 -18.62 10.77
C ALA A 428 15.31 -19.00 11.95
N THR A 429 16.21 -19.97 11.74
CA THR A 429 17.37 -20.14 12.64
C THR A 429 18.42 -19.10 12.30
N VAL A 430 18.90 -18.32 13.26
CA VAL A 430 19.94 -17.30 13.03
C VAL A 430 21.31 -17.78 13.53
N GLU A 431 22.30 -17.82 12.63
CA GLU A 431 23.71 -18.11 12.90
C GLU A 431 24.55 -16.89 12.49
N ALA A 432 24.85 -16.00 13.45
CA ALA A 432 25.61 -14.77 13.18
C ALA A 432 26.68 -14.41 14.22
N ASP A 433 27.71 -13.67 13.78
CA ASP A 433 28.73 -13.14 14.71
C ASP A 433 28.11 -12.11 15.66
N LEU A 434 27.29 -11.20 15.11
CA LEU A 434 26.40 -10.30 15.85
C LEU A 434 24.97 -10.41 15.33
N HIS A 435 24.02 -10.50 16.26
CA HIS A 435 22.58 -10.54 16.00
C HIS A 435 21.88 -9.55 16.94
N PHE A 436 21.11 -8.63 16.36
CA PHE A 436 20.36 -7.61 17.10
C PHE A 436 18.89 -7.63 16.71
N ASP A 437 18.04 -7.49 17.71
CA ASP A 437 16.63 -7.19 17.53
C ASP A 437 16.44 -5.70 17.14
N LEU A 438 15.52 -5.43 16.22
CA LEU A 438 15.25 -4.11 15.68
C LEU A 438 14.72 -3.15 16.74
N ASP A 439 13.92 -3.64 17.69
CA ASP A 439 13.39 -2.84 18.81
C ASP A 439 14.53 -2.34 19.72
N ASP A 440 15.47 -3.23 20.05
CA ASP A 440 16.67 -2.88 20.82
C ASP A 440 17.55 -1.88 20.06
N PHE A 441 17.62 -2.02 18.74
CA PHE A 441 18.39 -1.15 17.85
C PHE A 441 17.79 0.27 17.72
N GLN A 442 16.46 0.39 17.55
CA GLN A 442 15.78 1.66 17.28
C GLN A 442 15.48 2.50 18.53
N GLN A 443 15.10 1.87 19.64
CA GLN A 443 14.61 2.62 20.82
C GLN A 443 15.76 3.18 21.69
N GLY A 444 17.01 2.95 21.31
CA GLY A 444 18.17 3.34 22.13
C GLY A 444 18.22 2.63 23.48
N HIS A 445 17.47 1.54 23.63
CA HIS A 445 17.44 0.67 24.82
C HIS A 445 18.55 -0.38 24.81
N GLY A 446 19.13 -0.68 23.65
CA GLY A 446 20.33 -1.51 23.56
C GLY A 446 21.58 -0.79 24.07
N ASP A 447 21.81 -0.83 25.38
CA ASP A 447 23.07 -0.39 25.99
C ASP A 447 24.24 -1.15 25.31
N GLY A 448 25.08 -0.43 24.55
CA GLY A 448 26.27 -1.00 23.91
C GLY A 448 26.11 -1.43 22.44
N VAL A 449 24.91 -1.37 21.85
CA VAL A 449 24.68 -1.84 20.46
C VAL A 449 25.49 -1.02 19.46
N GLN A 450 25.44 0.31 19.56
CA GLN A 450 26.18 1.19 18.65
C GLN A 450 27.70 1.04 18.86
N GLU A 451 28.16 0.80 20.08
CA GLU A 451 29.57 0.50 20.38
C GLU A 451 30.02 -0.82 19.75
N GLN A 452 29.23 -1.89 19.88
CA GLN A 452 29.52 -3.20 19.26
C GLN A 452 29.53 -3.10 17.72
N LEU A 453 28.56 -2.38 17.15
CA LEU A 453 28.55 -2.10 15.71
C LEU A 453 29.77 -1.30 15.28
N ARG A 454 30.27 -0.35 16.09
CA ARG A 454 31.50 0.39 15.77
C ARG A 454 32.75 -0.47 15.84
N GLU A 455 32.79 -1.47 16.72
CA GLU A 455 33.88 -2.43 16.76
C GLU A 455 33.90 -3.33 15.51
N LEU A 456 32.73 -3.68 15.00
CA LEU A 456 32.58 -4.57 13.84
C LEU A 456 32.66 -3.82 12.50
N LEU A 457 32.01 -2.66 12.37
CA LEU A 457 31.82 -1.92 11.12
C LEU A 457 32.78 -0.74 10.98
N VAL A 458 33.07 -0.36 9.73
CA VAL A 458 33.90 0.79 9.38
C VAL A 458 33.21 2.12 9.70
N ASP A 459 33.98 3.19 9.95
CA ASP A 459 33.40 4.48 10.38
C ASP A 459 32.51 5.12 9.30
N GLU A 460 32.72 4.79 8.02
CA GLU A 460 31.99 5.35 6.88
C GLU A 460 30.52 4.93 6.79
N VAL A 461 30.06 3.97 7.60
CA VAL A 461 28.63 3.60 7.68
C VAL A 461 27.89 4.29 8.81
N PHE A 462 28.52 5.23 9.51
CA PHE A 462 27.92 5.97 10.61
C PHE A 462 27.62 7.42 10.21
N ALA A 463 26.46 7.93 10.61
CA ALA A 463 26.04 9.31 10.37
C ALA A 463 25.28 9.88 11.58
N VAL A 464 25.24 11.22 11.68
CA VAL A 464 24.43 11.92 12.69
C VAL A 464 23.00 11.99 12.19
N ASP A 465 22.03 11.67 13.06
CA ASP A 465 20.61 11.81 12.74
C ASP A 465 20.23 13.26 12.35
N GLU A 466 19.08 13.42 11.68
CA GLU A 466 18.62 14.73 11.19
C GLU A 466 18.33 15.74 12.32
N ASP A 467 18.17 15.27 13.56
CA ASP A 467 17.89 16.09 14.75
C ASP A 467 19.17 16.56 15.48
N GLY A 468 20.35 16.21 14.97
CA GLY A 468 21.64 16.60 15.55
C GLY A 468 22.00 15.82 16.83
N GLY A 469 21.48 14.61 16.94
CA GLY A 469 21.65 13.66 18.03
C GLY A 469 22.96 12.86 17.98
N ARG A 470 22.90 11.59 18.40
CA ARG A 470 24.09 10.71 18.44
C ARG A 470 24.38 10.18 17.04
N GLU A 471 25.66 10.00 16.72
CA GLU A 471 26.06 9.35 15.48
C GLU A 471 25.76 7.84 15.58
N MET A 472 24.92 7.33 14.66
CA MET A 472 24.41 5.95 14.62
C MET A 472 24.74 5.30 13.27
N MET A 473 24.68 3.96 13.21
CA MET A 473 24.81 3.23 11.96
C MET A 473 23.70 3.65 10.99
N ASP A 474 24.08 4.17 9.82
CA ASP A 474 23.18 4.54 8.74
C ASP A 474 23.03 3.35 7.78
N ARG A 475 21.81 2.81 7.72
CA ARG A 475 21.44 1.70 6.83
C ARG A 475 21.74 2.03 5.36
N GLY A 476 21.44 3.25 4.91
CA GLY A 476 21.65 3.68 3.54
C GLY A 476 23.14 3.67 3.17
N LEU A 477 24.00 4.19 4.04
CA LEU A 477 25.46 4.16 3.86
C LEU A 477 26.01 2.73 3.87
N LEU A 478 25.52 1.87 4.78
CA LEU A 478 25.92 0.46 4.85
C LEU A 478 25.65 -0.28 3.55
N PHE A 479 24.41 -0.24 3.06
CA PHE A 479 24.03 -0.94 1.84
C PHE A 479 24.58 -0.30 0.56
N ALA A 480 24.82 1.02 0.55
CA ALA A 480 25.53 1.68 -0.55
C ALA A 480 26.97 1.15 -0.69
N ARG A 481 27.71 1.03 0.42
CA ARG A 481 29.06 0.45 0.40
C ARG A 481 29.07 -1.02 -0.03
N LEU A 482 28.10 -1.81 0.45
CA LEU A 482 27.93 -3.19 0.01
C LEU A 482 27.71 -3.28 -1.50
N ARG A 483 26.97 -2.37 -2.12
CA ARG A 483 26.81 -2.33 -3.59
C ARG A 483 28.09 -1.94 -4.32
N GLU A 484 28.89 -1.07 -3.74
CA GLU A 484 30.12 -0.57 -4.37
C GLU A 484 31.31 -1.55 -4.32
N GLY A 485 31.17 -2.75 -3.75
CA GLY A 485 32.33 -3.63 -3.57
C GLY A 485 33.19 -3.28 -2.37
N LEU A 486 32.77 -2.30 -1.56
CA LEU A 486 33.59 -1.75 -0.49
C LEU A 486 33.44 -2.56 0.81
N PRO A 487 34.52 -2.71 1.59
CA PRO A 487 34.44 -3.38 2.88
C PRO A 487 33.54 -2.58 3.83
N VAL A 488 32.64 -3.30 4.51
CA VAL A 488 31.81 -2.77 5.60
C VAL A 488 32.29 -3.21 6.97
N PHE A 489 32.98 -4.35 7.05
CA PHE A 489 33.60 -4.84 8.26
C PHE A 489 35.03 -4.32 8.40
N ARG A 490 35.44 -4.02 9.64
CA ARG A 490 36.84 -3.81 9.96
C ARG A 490 37.61 -5.11 9.71
N ALA A 491 38.87 -5.00 9.29
CA ALA A 491 39.73 -6.17 9.16
C ALA A 491 39.88 -6.84 10.54
N ASP A 492 39.68 -8.15 10.62
CA ASP A 492 39.85 -8.89 11.87
C ASP A 492 41.25 -8.64 12.44
N SER A 493 41.31 -7.90 13.53
CA SER A 493 42.57 -7.58 14.23
C SER A 493 43.24 -8.81 14.89
N GLN A 494 42.88 -10.04 14.50
CA GLN A 494 43.43 -11.29 15.03
C GLN A 494 44.08 -12.23 13.99
N ALA A 495 44.20 -11.84 12.72
CA ALA A 495 44.96 -12.65 11.75
C ALA A 495 46.50 -12.45 11.83
N GLU A 496 47.01 -11.56 12.70
CA GLU A 496 48.45 -11.36 12.92
C GLU A 496 48.87 -11.59 14.38
N ALA A 497 48.50 -12.71 14.98
CA ALA A 497 49.18 -13.22 16.19
C ALA A 497 48.91 -14.71 16.46
N HIS A 498 49.47 -15.61 15.64
CA HIS A 498 50.31 -16.75 16.10
C HIS A 498 50.69 -17.72 14.98
#